data_AF-A0A2I0J2P3-F1
#
_entry.id   AF-A0A2I0J2P3-F1
#
_cell.length_a   1.000
_cell.length_b   1.000
_cell.length_c   1.000
_cell.angle_alpha   90.00
_cell.angle_beta   90.00
_cell.angle_gamma   90.00
#
_symmetry.space_group_name_H-M   'P 1'
#
loop_
_entity.id
_entity.type
_entity.pdbx_description
1 polymer ?
#
loop_
_entity_poly.entity_id
_entity_poly.type
_entity_poly.pdbx_seq_one_letter_code
_entity_poly.pdbx_strand_id
1 'polypeptide(L)'
;MAADLTKYQIGANVYAFSDRYTDIASIGTLAKYTGGQIYYYPAFQSASHKEKLRHELARDLTRETAWEAVMRIRCGKGIRFTSYHGNFMLRSTDLLALPSVDCDKAYAMQLSLEETLLTTQTVYFQVALLYTASCGERRIRVHTAAAPVVTDLGEMYRQADTGAVISLFTRLAIEKTLSHKLEDARTAVQQRIVKALREYRNLHSVQHRLGGRMIYPESLKYLPLYGLALCKSTALRGSYADASLDERSAAGFTMMALPVKKLLKLLYPNLLRIDEYLLKPSASAQDAESTMKARLPLTMDSLDSRGLYLFDDGFRFILWFGRMLSPEISQNLLGHDFAADLSRVAFSERDSEMSRKLCALLQKIRESDPSYYHLCHLVRQGEQPREAILIMSLVDDQIGGTSGYVDWIMQIHRQVQQNA
;
A
#
# COMPACT_ATOMS: atom_id res chain seq x y z
N MET A 1 26.43 11.10 7.24
CA MET A 1 25.26 11.36 8.11
C MET A 1 24.47 10.10 8.46
N ALA A 2 23.64 9.51 7.58
CA ALA A 2 22.84 8.34 7.96
C ALA A 2 23.69 7.17 8.49
N ALA A 3 24.82 6.89 7.83
CA ALA A 3 25.80 5.92 8.30
C ALA A 3 26.34 6.23 9.70
N ASP A 4 26.51 7.51 10.04
CA ASP A 4 27.03 7.93 11.34
C ASP A 4 25.97 7.83 12.41
N LEU A 5 24.73 8.23 12.12
CA LEU A 5 23.59 8.01 13.02
C LEU A 5 23.43 6.52 13.35
N THR A 6 23.51 5.65 12.35
CA THR A 6 23.44 4.19 12.57
C THR A 6 24.60 3.64 13.40
N LYS A 7 25.79 4.24 13.36
CA LYS A 7 26.90 3.86 14.26
C LYS A 7 26.57 4.17 15.72
N TYR A 8 25.92 5.31 15.96
CA TYR A 8 25.49 5.76 17.29
C TYR A 8 24.08 5.30 17.68
N GLN A 9 23.48 4.39 16.91
CA GLN A 9 22.12 3.86 17.16
C GLN A 9 21.03 4.95 17.20
N ILE A 10 21.17 5.99 16.38
CA ILE A 10 20.19 7.07 16.26
C ILE A 10 19.26 6.78 15.07
N GLY A 11 17.96 6.70 15.35
CA GLY A 11 16.87 6.68 14.37
C GLY A 11 16.38 8.09 14.04
N ALA A 12 15.98 8.36 12.80
CA ALA A 12 15.46 9.67 12.40
C ALA A 12 14.10 9.54 11.69
N ASN A 13 13.05 10.12 12.27
CA ASN A 13 11.79 10.38 11.58
C ASN A 13 11.76 11.81 11.07
N VAL A 14 11.17 12.03 9.89
CA VAL A 14 11.13 13.34 9.23
C VAL A 14 9.68 13.77 9.08
N TYR A 15 9.30 14.86 9.74
CA TYR A 15 8.04 15.56 9.52
C TYR A 15 8.29 16.75 8.60
N ALA A 16 7.89 16.62 7.34
CA ALA A 16 8.12 17.64 6.31
C ALA A 16 6.81 18.38 6.01
N PHE A 17 6.77 19.65 6.40
CA PHE A 17 5.68 20.58 6.10
C PHE A 17 6.17 21.55 5.04
N SER A 18 5.57 21.54 3.86
CA SER A 18 6.03 22.44 2.80
C SER A 18 4.93 22.79 1.81
N ASP A 19 4.91 24.06 1.41
CA ASP A 19 4.12 24.61 0.31
C ASP A 19 4.88 24.59 -1.03
N ARG A 20 6.19 24.26 -1.00
CA ARG A 20 7.11 24.28 -2.14
C ARG A 20 7.93 23.00 -2.22
N TYR A 21 8.73 22.91 -3.28
CA TYR A 21 9.69 21.82 -3.42
C TYR A 21 10.65 21.76 -2.21
N THR A 22 10.80 20.58 -1.64
CA THR A 22 11.52 20.29 -0.38
C THR A 22 12.66 19.28 -0.57
N ASP A 23 12.69 18.59 -1.72
CA ASP A 23 13.62 17.51 -1.99
C ASP A 23 13.52 16.34 -0.99
N ILE A 24 12.30 15.78 -0.90
CA ILE A 24 12.01 14.61 -0.05
C ILE A 24 12.86 13.41 -0.45
N ALA A 25 13.28 13.30 -1.72
CA ALA A 25 14.17 12.24 -2.18
C ALA A 25 15.50 12.23 -1.38
N SER A 26 16.13 13.39 -1.22
CA SER A 26 17.37 13.52 -0.45
C SER A 26 17.15 13.36 1.04
N ILE A 27 16.21 14.11 1.63
CA ILE A 27 15.98 14.11 3.08
C ILE A 27 15.49 12.75 3.57
N GLY A 28 14.63 12.11 2.79
CA GLY A 28 14.04 10.81 3.11
C GLY A 28 15.03 9.67 3.21
N THR A 29 16.18 9.81 2.55
CA THR A 29 17.29 8.86 2.62
C THR A 29 17.80 8.70 4.06
N LEU A 30 17.77 9.76 4.86
CA LEU A 30 18.14 9.72 6.28
C LEU A 30 17.21 8.80 7.07
N ALA A 31 15.90 8.97 6.90
CA ALA A 31 14.89 8.14 7.55
C ALA A 31 14.97 6.68 7.09
N LYS A 32 15.11 6.44 5.77
CA LYS A 32 15.25 5.09 5.21
C LYS A 32 16.40 4.31 5.86
N TYR A 33 17.60 4.86 5.89
CA TYR A 33 18.79 4.12 6.35
C TYR A 33 18.94 4.06 7.87
N THR A 34 18.19 4.86 8.63
CA THR A 34 18.20 4.83 10.10
C THR A 34 17.00 4.06 10.69
N GLY A 35 16.18 3.43 9.83
CA GLY A 35 14.99 2.69 10.26
C GLY A 35 13.80 3.57 10.64
N GLY A 36 13.83 4.85 10.29
CA GLY A 36 12.76 5.81 10.53
C GLY A 36 11.71 5.85 9.42
N GLN A 37 10.94 6.94 9.41
CA GLN A 37 9.81 7.18 8.51
C GLN A 37 9.71 8.66 8.11
N ILE A 38 9.12 8.91 6.95
CA ILE A 38 8.80 10.26 6.47
C ILE A 38 7.30 10.48 6.58
N TYR A 39 6.93 11.61 7.17
CA TYR A 39 5.58 12.13 7.23
C TYR A 39 5.55 13.43 6.42
N TYR A 40 4.96 13.36 5.22
CA TYR A 40 4.91 14.48 4.29
C TYR A 40 3.54 15.15 4.31
N TYR A 41 3.55 16.47 4.51
CA TYR A 41 2.38 17.34 4.60
C TYR A 41 2.49 18.46 3.55
N PRO A 42 2.04 18.20 2.31
CA PRO A 42 2.02 19.23 1.28
C PRO A 42 1.00 20.31 1.63
N ALA A 43 1.38 21.58 1.43
CA ALA A 43 0.57 22.77 1.71
C ALA A 43 -0.13 22.70 3.09
N PHE A 44 0.67 22.48 4.14
CA PHE A 44 0.14 22.27 5.49
C PHE A 44 -0.77 23.41 5.93
N GLN A 45 -1.95 23.04 6.41
CA GLN A 45 -2.94 23.94 6.97
C GLN A 45 -3.40 23.40 8.31
N SER A 46 -3.23 24.19 9.37
CA SER A 46 -3.58 23.78 10.73
C SER A 46 -5.04 23.31 10.87
N ALA A 47 -5.99 24.02 10.25
CA ALA A 47 -7.41 23.69 10.33
C ALA A 47 -7.74 22.27 9.85
N SER A 48 -7.12 21.79 8.77
CA SER A 48 -7.40 20.48 8.16
C SER A 48 -6.44 19.39 8.63
N HIS A 49 -5.18 19.72 8.89
CA HIS A 49 -4.13 18.74 9.16
C HIS A 49 -3.82 18.55 10.65
N LYS A 50 -4.31 19.41 11.55
CA LYS A 50 -4.00 19.31 13.00
C LYS A 50 -4.24 17.92 13.56
N GLU A 51 -5.33 17.26 13.15
CA GLU A 51 -5.72 15.98 13.72
C GLU A 51 -4.87 14.85 13.18
N LYS A 52 -4.52 14.90 11.89
CA LYS A 52 -3.54 13.97 11.29
C LYS A 52 -2.20 14.09 11.99
N LEU A 53 -1.69 15.31 12.14
CA LEU A 53 -0.40 15.55 12.79
C LEU A 53 -0.42 15.10 14.25
N ARG A 54 -1.49 15.44 14.99
CA ARG A 54 -1.67 15.01 16.39
C ARG A 54 -1.64 13.49 16.51
N HIS A 55 -2.40 12.79 15.68
CA HIS A 55 -2.47 11.32 15.70
C HIS A 55 -1.14 10.69 15.31
N GLU A 56 -0.54 11.12 14.19
CA GLU A 56 0.72 10.54 13.71
C GLU A 56 1.88 10.80 14.67
N LEU A 57 1.96 11.99 15.28
CA LEU A 57 2.96 12.30 16.29
C LEU A 57 2.73 11.53 17.60
N ALA A 58 1.48 11.45 18.08
CA ALA A 58 1.16 10.65 19.26
C ALA A 58 1.49 9.18 19.02
N ARG A 59 1.16 8.63 17.85
CA ARG A 59 1.47 7.25 17.46
C ARG A 59 2.97 7.04 17.38
N ASP A 60 3.74 7.96 16.79
CA ASP A 60 5.19 7.84 16.69
C ASP A 60 5.86 7.78 18.07
N LEU A 61 5.39 8.60 19.01
CA LEU A 61 5.92 8.66 20.38
C LEU A 61 5.48 7.50 21.28
N THR A 62 4.34 6.87 21.00
CA THR A 62 3.72 5.88 21.91
C THR A 62 3.74 4.45 21.38
N ARG A 63 4.01 4.22 20.09
CA ARG A 63 4.04 2.87 19.50
C ARG A 63 5.17 2.03 20.07
N GLU A 64 4.96 0.72 20.07
CA GLU A 64 6.00 -0.23 20.42
C GLU A 64 7.19 -0.06 19.47
N THR A 65 8.32 0.33 20.05
CA THR A 65 9.56 0.62 19.32
C THR A 65 10.70 -0.17 19.96
N ALA A 66 11.45 -0.85 19.11
CA ALA A 66 12.68 -1.54 19.45
C ALA A 66 13.88 -0.65 19.09
N TRP A 67 14.76 -0.47 20.07
CA TRP A 67 15.93 0.41 19.97
C TRP A 67 17.22 -0.39 19.79
N GLU A 68 18.21 0.22 19.15
CA GLU A 68 19.54 -0.36 18.94
C GLU A 68 19.47 -1.79 18.37
N ALA A 69 18.52 -1.97 17.46
CA ALA A 69 18.11 -3.29 17.03
C ALA A 69 19.02 -3.79 15.91
N VAL A 70 19.28 -5.09 15.93
CA VAL A 70 19.90 -5.81 14.83
C VAL A 70 19.05 -7.02 14.48
N MET A 71 18.80 -7.19 13.19
CA MET A 71 18.02 -8.31 12.68
C MET A 71 18.92 -9.21 11.84
N ARG A 72 18.83 -10.51 12.11
CA ARG A 72 19.49 -11.55 11.32
C ARG A 72 18.49 -12.63 10.98
N ILE A 73 18.55 -13.10 9.74
CA ILE A 73 17.64 -14.14 9.23
C ILE A 73 18.48 -15.36 8.89
N ARG A 74 18.11 -16.50 9.47
CA ARG A 74 18.73 -17.81 9.23
C ARG A 74 17.75 -18.68 8.46
N CYS A 75 18.30 -19.56 7.62
CA CYS A 75 17.54 -20.54 6.85
C CYS A 75 18.20 -21.91 6.94
N GLY A 76 17.42 -22.94 6.62
CA GLY A 76 17.92 -24.30 6.46
C GLY A 76 19.01 -24.41 5.39
N LYS A 77 19.76 -25.52 5.43
CA LYS A 77 20.84 -25.81 4.48
C LYS A 77 20.34 -25.79 3.03
N GLY A 78 21.19 -25.32 2.12
CA GLY A 78 20.89 -25.26 0.68
C GLY A 78 20.11 -24.02 0.25
N ILE A 79 19.83 -23.09 1.17
CA ILE A 79 19.18 -21.80 0.91
C ILE A 79 20.04 -20.69 1.47
N ARG A 80 20.12 -19.58 0.73
CA ARG A 80 20.72 -18.34 1.20
C ARG A 80 19.83 -17.15 0.89
N PHE A 81 19.88 -16.12 1.74
CA PHE A 81 19.31 -14.82 1.42
C PHE A 81 20.28 -14.01 0.57
N THR A 82 19.80 -13.43 -0.52
CA THR A 82 20.62 -12.72 -1.52
C THR A 82 20.50 -11.21 -1.40
N SER A 83 19.33 -10.71 -1.03
CA SER A 83 19.07 -9.28 -0.91
C SER A 83 17.94 -9.01 0.08
N TYR A 84 17.98 -7.79 0.63
CA TYR A 84 17.09 -7.33 1.68
C TYR A 84 16.54 -5.96 1.26
N HIS A 85 15.27 -5.71 1.59
CA HIS A 85 14.54 -4.54 1.13
C HIS A 85 13.68 -3.95 2.25
N GLY A 86 13.79 -2.64 2.47
CA GLY A 86 13.08 -1.89 3.52
C GLY A 86 13.90 -0.75 4.09
N ASN A 87 13.49 -0.27 5.28
CA ASN A 87 14.14 0.85 5.96
C ASN A 87 15.13 0.32 7.00
N PHE A 88 16.39 0.17 6.61
CA PHE A 88 17.49 -0.25 7.46
C PHE A 88 18.82 0.12 6.79
N MET A 89 19.91 -0.11 7.51
CA MET A 89 21.26 -0.12 6.94
C MET A 89 21.91 -1.49 7.12
N LEU A 90 22.55 -2.01 6.08
CA LEU A 90 23.34 -3.24 6.17
C LEU A 90 24.69 -2.93 6.82
N ARG A 91 25.02 -3.63 7.91
CA ARG A 91 26.35 -3.57 8.56
C ARG A 91 27.31 -4.60 7.98
N SER A 92 26.81 -5.79 7.71
CA SER A 92 27.48 -6.87 6.99
C SER A 92 26.53 -7.43 5.93
N THR A 93 26.95 -8.48 5.22
CA THR A 93 26.15 -9.13 4.17
C THR A 93 24.80 -9.68 4.65
N ASP A 94 24.66 -10.01 5.93
CA ASP A 94 23.49 -10.68 6.50
C ASP A 94 22.97 -10.06 7.82
N LEU A 95 23.53 -8.91 8.23
CA LEU A 95 23.16 -8.22 9.46
C LEU A 95 22.56 -6.85 9.18
N LEU A 96 21.25 -6.74 9.43
CA LEU A 96 20.49 -5.52 9.26
C LEU A 96 20.57 -4.72 10.55
N ALA A 97 21.12 -3.50 10.46
CA ALA A 97 21.11 -2.53 11.55
C ALA A 97 19.86 -1.65 11.47
N LEU A 98 19.18 -1.59 12.60
CA LEU A 98 17.89 -0.94 12.79
C LEU A 98 18.00 -0.08 14.06
N PRO A 99 18.58 1.12 13.98
CA PRO A 99 18.68 2.03 15.13
C PRO A 99 17.36 2.18 15.89
N SER A 100 16.27 2.31 15.13
CA SER A 100 14.89 2.21 15.61
C SER A 100 14.08 1.35 14.64
N VAL A 101 13.23 0.46 15.18
CA VAL A 101 12.20 -0.24 14.40
C VAL A 101 10.91 -0.34 15.20
N ASP A 102 9.79 0.00 14.59
CA ASP A 102 8.48 -0.05 15.23
C ASP A 102 7.59 -1.15 14.63
N CYS A 103 6.47 -1.41 15.31
CA CYS A 103 5.51 -2.45 14.96
C CYS A 103 4.75 -2.23 13.63
N ASP A 104 4.83 -1.03 13.02
CA ASP A 104 4.09 -0.71 11.80
C ASP A 104 4.89 -0.96 10.52
N LYS A 105 6.17 -1.35 10.65
CA LYS A 105 7.10 -1.56 9.52
C LYS A 105 7.22 -3.04 9.12
N ALA A 106 7.48 -3.27 7.84
CA ALA A 106 7.76 -4.59 7.30
C ALA A 106 8.93 -4.59 6.30
N TYR A 107 9.63 -5.72 6.26
CA TYR A 107 10.80 -5.97 5.43
C TYR A 107 10.51 -7.08 4.43
N ALA A 108 11.17 -7.05 3.28
CA ALA A 108 11.13 -8.12 2.30
C ALA A 108 12.55 -8.58 1.98
N MET A 109 12.70 -9.86 1.68
CA MET A 109 14.00 -10.46 1.39
C MET A 109 13.86 -11.39 0.19
N GLN A 110 14.91 -11.49 -0.63
CA GLN A 110 15.00 -12.50 -1.68
C GLN A 110 15.92 -13.61 -1.23
N LEU A 111 15.56 -14.83 -1.60
CA LEU A 111 16.35 -16.04 -1.35
C LEU A 111 16.74 -16.70 -2.67
N SER A 112 17.82 -17.47 -2.64
CA SER A 112 18.24 -18.35 -3.73
C SER A 112 18.51 -19.74 -3.18
N LEU A 113 18.20 -20.76 -3.97
CA LEU A 113 18.65 -22.12 -3.71
C LEU A 113 20.12 -22.24 -4.12
N GLU A 114 20.97 -22.74 -3.23
CA GLU A 114 22.38 -23.01 -3.50
C GLU A 114 22.56 -24.37 -4.20
N GLU A 115 21.66 -25.31 -3.90
CA GLU A 115 21.59 -26.64 -4.50
C GLU A 115 20.37 -26.72 -5.42
N THR A 116 20.48 -27.44 -6.55
CA THR A 116 19.38 -27.59 -7.52
C THR A 116 18.16 -28.31 -6.91
N LEU A 117 18.39 -29.23 -5.97
CA LEU A 117 17.37 -29.98 -5.27
C LEU A 117 17.69 -30.02 -3.79
N LEU A 118 16.73 -29.59 -2.97
CA LEU A 118 16.82 -29.72 -1.52
C LEU A 118 16.46 -31.15 -1.12
N THR A 119 17.31 -31.79 -0.33
CA THR A 119 17.09 -33.18 0.15
C THR A 119 16.13 -33.26 1.33
N THR A 120 15.83 -32.14 1.98
CA THR A 120 14.94 -32.04 3.13
C THR A 120 13.48 -31.80 2.69
N GLN A 121 12.52 -32.47 3.34
CA GLN A 121 11.09 -32.25 3.10
C GLN A 121 10.57 -30.90 3.63
N THR A 122 11.29 -30.28 4.57
CA THR A 122 10.89 -29.03 5.19
C THR A 122 12.11 -28.17 5.44
N VAL A 123 11.99 -26.90 5.10
CA VAL A 123 12.98 -25.88 5.41
C VAL A 123 12.45 -25.00 6.53
N TYR A 124 13.34 -24.64 7.44
CA TYR A 124 13.05 -23.70 8.53
C TYR A 124 13.68 -22.34 8.23
N PHE A 125 12.93 -21.29 8.52
CA PHE A 125 13.39 -19.91 8.52
C PHE A 125 13.27 -19.38 9.94
N GLN A 126 14.33 -18.72 10.41
CA GLN A 126 14.35 -18.10 11.73
C GLN A 126 14.80 -16.65 11.61
N VAL A 127 13.90 -15.73 11.93
CA VAL A 127 14.19 -14.31 12.07
C VAL A 127 14.47 -14.05 13.54
N ALA A 128 15.65 -13.50 13.84
CA ALA A 128 16.02 -13.07 15.19
C ALA A 128 16.25 -11.56 15.19
N LEU A 129 15.49 -10.85 16.02
CA LEU A 129 15.63 -9.43 16.29
C LEU A 129 16.17 -9.27 17.72
N LEU A 130 17.42 -8.85 17.84
CA LEU A 130 18.03 -8.47 19.11
C LEU A 130 17.88 -6.96 19.28
N TYR A 131 17.24 -6.50 20.36
CA TYR A 131 16.93 -5.09 20.57
C TYR A 131 16.87 -4.71 22.04
N THR A 132 16.92 -3.42 22.33
CA THR A 132 16.66 -2.82 23.64
C THR A 132 15.21 -2.33 23.64
N ALA A 133 14.39 -2.85 24.56
CA ALA A 133 13.02 -2.39 24.73
C ALA A 133 13.00 -0.99 25.38
N SER A 134 11.90 -0.25 25.24
CA SER A 134 11.77 1.10 25.84
C SER A 134 11.88 1.11 27.38
N CYS A 135 11.73 -0.04 28.05
CA CYS A 135 11.98 -0.19 29.49
C CYS A 135 13.48 -0.40 29.84
N GLY A 136 14.38 -0.40 28.86
CA GLY A 136 15.83 -0.59 29.06
C GLY A 136 16.31 -2.04 29.00
N GLU A 137 15.41 -3.02 28.85
CA GLU A 137 15.80 -4.43 28.79
C GLU A 137 16.30 -4.84 27.40
N ARG A 138 17.41 -5.58 27.36
CA ARG A 138 17.88 -6.24 26.13
C ARG A 138 17.10 -7.54 25.91
N ARG A 139 16.38 -7.62 24.79
CA ARG A 139 15.50 -8.76 24.44
C ARG A 139 15.85 -9.32 23.08
N ILE A 140 15.51 -10.59 22.87
CA ILE A 140 15.55 -11.25 21.56
C ILE A 140 14.13 -11.68 21.20
N ARG A 141 13.59 -11.15 20.11
CA ARG A 141 12.35 -11.64 19.50
C ARG A 141 12.70 -12.61 18.38
N VAL A 142 12.13 -13.81 18.42
CA VAL A 142 12.38 -14.86 17.42
C VAL A 142 11.06 -15.23 16.74
N HIS A 143 11.06 -15.22 15.40
CA HIS A 143 10.01 -15.82 14.60
C HIS A 143 10.58 -17.00 13.86
N THR A 144 9.95 -18.17 14.01
CA THR A 144 10.32 -19.38 13.29
C THR A 144 9.17 -19.79 12.38
N ALA A 145 9.46 -20.00 11.11
CA ALA A 145 8.51 -20.47 10.11
C ALA A 145 9.06 -21.73 9.45
N ALA A 146 8.20 -22.68 9.16
CA ALA A 146 8.52 -23.89 8.41
C ALA A 146 7.81 -23.82 7.05
N ALA A 147 8.53 -24.15 5.98
CA ALA A 147 7.98 -24.24 4.63
C ALA A 147 8.23 -25.64 4.07
N PRO A 148 7.20 -26.32 3.54
CA PRO A 148 7.39 -27.60 2.87
C PRO A 148 8.19 -27.41 1.58
N VAL A 149 9.06 -28.37 1.28
CA VAL A 149 9.77 -28.46 0.01
C VAL A 149 8.96 -29.35 -0.91
N VAL A 150 8.63 -28.83 -2.09
CA VAL A 150 7.84 -29.54 -3.10
C VAL A 150 8.71 -29.75 -4.34
N THR A 151 8.52 -30.90 -5.00
CA THR A 151 9.21 -31.23 -6.26
C THR A 151 8.37 -30.89 -7.49
N ASP A 152 7.05 -30.69 -7.32
CA ASP A 152 6.12 -30.31 -8.37
C ASP A 152 5.92 -28.78 -8.40
N LEU A 153 6.12 -28.18 -9.56
CA LEU A 153 5.91 -26.74 -9.75
C LEU A 153 4.43 -26.36 -9.59
N GLY A 154 3.49 -27.23 -9.96
CA GLY A 154 2.06 -26.99 -9.76
C GLY A 154 1.70 -26.81 -8.29
N GLU A 155 2.27 -27.63 -7.41
CA GLU A 155 2.14 -27.49 -5.96
C GLU A 155 2.76 -26.19 -5.43
N MET A 156 3.94 -25.81 -5.92
CA MET A 156 4.56 -24.52 -5.58
C MET A 156 3.63 -23.35 -5.93
N TYR A 157 3.06 -23.35 -7.14
CA TYR A 157 2.13 -22.31 -7.56
C TYR A 157 0.89 -22.26 -6.67
N ARG A 158 0.31 -23.40 -6.27
CA ARG A 158 -0.85 -23.43 -5.35
C ARG A 158 -0.60 -22.73 -4.03
N GLN A 159 0.65 -22.73 -3.54
CA GLN A 159 1.05 -22.13 -2.26
C GLN A 159 1.57 -20.69 -2.40
N ALA A 160 1.59 -20.12 -3.60
CA ALA A 160 2.13 -18.79 -3.82
C ALA A 160 1.24 -17.70 -3.20
N ASP A 161 1.81 -16.81 -2.39
CA ASP A 161 1.10 -15.69 -1.78
C ASP A 161 1.20 -14.42 -2.65
N THR A 162 0.06 -14.00 -3.23
CA THR A 162 -0.01 -12.77 -4.05
C THR A 162 0.46 -11.52 -3.29
N GLY A 163 0.11 -11.39 -2.01
CA GLY A 163 0.48 -10.24 -1.20
C GLY A 163 1.98 -10.16 -0.94
N ALA A 164 2.63 -11.27 -0.63
CA ALA A 164 4.07 -11.35 -0.46
C ALA A 164 4.80 -11.00 -1.77
N VAL A 165 4.33 -11.53 -2.90
CA VAL A 165 4.90 -11.22 -4.23
C VAL A 165 4.80 -9.74 -4.56
N ILE A 166 3.63 -9.13 -4.37
CA ILE A 166 3.40 -7.69 -4.64
C ILE A 166 4.21 -6.81 -3.68
N SER A 167 4.35 -7.22 -2.42
CA SER A 167 5.18 -6.54 -1.43
C SER A 167 6.65 -6.48 -1.84
N LEU A 168 7.18 -7.58 -2.38
CA LEU A 168 8.53 -7.64 -2.93
C LEU A 168 8.66 -6.86 -4.25
N PHE A 169 7.70 -7.01 -5.17
CA PHE A 169 7.71 -6.28 -6.45
C PHE A 169 7.67 -4.77 -6.26
N THR A 170 6.90 -4.30 -5.28
CA THR A 170 6.83 -2.89 -4.91
C THR A 170 8.20 -2.36 -4.52
N ARG A 171 8.90 -3.03 -3.60
CA ARG A 171 10.21 -2.60 -3.13
C ARG A 171 11.25 -2.60 -4.24
N LEU A 172 11.25 -3.64 -5.07
CA LEU A 172 12.15 -3.74 -6.22
C LEU A 172 11.88 -2.68 -7.29
N ALA A 173 10.60 -2.34 -7.53
CA ALA A 173 10.24 -1.30 -8.46
C ALA A 173 10.70 0.08 -7.98
N ILE A 174 10.46 0.40 -6.70
CA ILE A 174 10.88 1.67 -6.08
C ILE A 174 12.42 1.80 -6.06
N GLU A 175 13.13 0.73 -5.70
CA GLU A 175 14.59 0.74 -5.77
C GLU A 175 15.11 0.92 -7.20
N LYS A 176 14.43 0.34 -8.20
CA LYS A 176 14.78 0.50 -9.60
C LYS A 176 14.62 1.95 -10.07
N THR A 177 13.65 2.72 -9.54
CA THR A 177 13.50 4.15 -9.90
C THR A 177 14.65 5.03 -9.41
N LEU A 178 15.51 4.53 -8.51
CA LEU A 178 16.69 5.27 -8.05
C LEU A 178 17.79 5.37 -9.12
N SER A 179 17.77 4.48 -10.11
CA SER A 179 18.82 4.38 -11.14
C SER A 179 18.30 4.26 -12.58
N HIS A 180 16.99 4.07 -12.77
CA HIS A 180 16.35 3.87 -14.07
C HIS A 180 15.10 4.73 -14.22
N LYS A 181 14.56 4.81 -15.43
CA LYS A 181 13.32 5.55 -15.69
C LYS A 181 12.14 4.85 -15.04
N LEU A 182 11.09 5.61 -14.73
CA LEU A 182 9.83 5.05 -14.18
C LEU A 182 9.22 3.98 -15.10
N GLU A 183 9.34 4.17 -16.41
CA GLU A 183 8.89 3.20 -17.41
C GLU A 183 9.62 1.86 -17.31
N ASP A 184 10.92 1.88 -17.06
CA ASP A 184 11.73 0.65 -16.88
C ASP A 184 11.30 -0.10 -15.61
N ALA A 185 10.92 0.63 -14.55
CA ALA A 185 10.41 0.05 -13.32
C ALA A 185 9.04 -0.63 -13.53
N ARG A 186 8.11 0.02 -14.23
CA ARG A 186 6.80 -0.56 -14.58
C ARG A 186 6.95 -1.79 -15.49
N THR A 187 7.81 -1.67 -16.51
CA THR A 187 8.12 -2.77 -17.43
C THR A 187 8.72 -3.97 -16.69
N ALA A 188 9.61 -3.75 -15.71
CA ALA A 188 10.17 -4.83 -14.91
C ALA A 188 9.11 -5.58 -14.07
N VAL A 189 8.12 -4.87 -13.50
CA VAL A 189 6.97 -5.49 -12.82
C VAL A 189 6.17 -6.34 -13.80
N GLN A 190 5.81 -5.78 -14.95
CA GLN A 190 5.07 -6.47 -16.00
C GLN A 190 5.77 -7.75 -16.45
N GLN A 191 7.07 -7.67 -16.77
CA GLN A 191 7.86 -8.79 -17.26
C GLN A 191 7.92 -9.94 -16.25
N ARG A 192 7.98 -9.64 -14.94
CA ARG A 192 7.97 -10.68 -13.90
C ARG A 192 6.62 -11.38 -13.81
N ILE A 193 5.51 -10.64 -13.93
CA ILE A 193 4.15 -11.21 -13.97
C ILE A 193 3.99 -12.10 -15.20
N VAL A 194 4.37 -11.60 -16.39
CA VAL A 194 4.34 -12.37 -17.64
C VAL A 194 5.16 -13.64 -17.52
N LYS A 195 6.38 -13.56 -16.97
CA LYS A 195 7.24 -14.73 -16.79
C LYS A 195 6.59 -15.77 -15.89
N ALA A 196 6.07 -15.39 -14.72
CA ALA A 196 5.41 -16.31 -13.80
C ALA A 196 4.20 -17.03 -14.45
N LEU A 197 3.35 -16.27 -15.14
CA LEU A 197 2.17 -16.83 -15.80
C LEU A 197 2.51 -17.71 -17.01
N ARG A 198 3.60 -17.38 -17.72
CA ARG A 198 4.10 -18.20 -18.82
C ARG A 198 4.61 -19.55 -18.34
N GLU A 199 5.44 -19.57 -17.30
CA GLU A 199 5.94 -20.82 -16.73
C GLU A 199 4.79 -21.71 -16.27
N TYR A 200 3.79 -21.13 -15.60
CA TYR A 200 2.59 -21.89 -15.21
C TYR A 200 1.81 -22.44 -16.41
N ARG A 201 1.63 -21.64 -17.46
CA ARG A 201 0.98 -22.10 -18.70
C ARG A 201 1.73 -23.27 -19.34
N ASN A 202 3.06 -23.23 -19.36
CA ASN A 202 3.89 -24.26 -19.97
C ASN A 202 3.72 -25.62 -19.28
N LEU A 203 3.51 -25.65 -17.95
CA LEU A 203 3.21 -26.86 -17.18
C LEU A 203 1.93 -27.57 -17.67
N HIS A 204 0.93 -26.80 -18.13
CA HIS A 204 -0.39 -27.32 -18.51
C HIS A 204 -0.63 -27.31 -20.04
N SER A 205 0.40 -26.99 -20.83
CA SER A 205 0.32 -26.86 -22.29
C SER A 205 -0.15 -28.13 -23.03
N VAL A 206 0.17 -29.31 -22.49
CA VAL A 206 -0.19 -30.61 -23.08
C VAL A 206 -1.62 -31.04 -22.77
N GLN A 207 -2.16 -30.67 -21.60
CA GLN A 207 -3.48 -31.11 -21.12
C GLN A 207 -4.65 -30.29 -21.72
N HIS A 208 -4.33 -29.13 -22.30
CA HIS A 208 -5.33 -28.16 -22.73
C HIS A 208 -5.05 -27.70 -24.15
N ARG A 209 -5.76 -28.27 -25.15
CA ARG A 209 -5.92 -27.69 -26.49
C ARG A 209 -6.79 -26.41 -26.43
N LEU A 210 -6.53 -25.52 -25.48
CA LEU A 210 -7.32 -24.33 -25.21
C LEU A 210 -6.72 -23.15 -25.97
N GLY A 211 -7.04 -23.07 -27.26
CA GLY A 211 -6.81 -21.85 -28.03
C GLY A 211 -7.58 -20.68 -27.40
N GLY A 212 -6.89 -19.56 -27.14
CA GLY A 212 -7.52 -18.29 -26.77
C GLY A 212 -7.93 -18.09 -25.30
N ARG A 213 -7.64 -19.03 -24.38
CA ARG A 213 -7.89 -18.82 -22.93
C ARG A 213 -6.61 -18.53 -22.16
N MET A 214 -6.67 -17.62 -21.20
CA MET A 214 -5.57 -17.36 -20.27
C MET A 214 -5.56 -18.40 -19.16
N ILE A 215 -4.46 -19.14 -19.05
CA ILE A 215 -4.22 -20.12 -17.98
C ILE A 215 -3.38 -19.45 -16.90
N TYR A 216 -3.83 -19.50 -15.65
CA TYR A 216 -3.16 -18.91 -14.50
C TYR A 216 -3.47 -19.73 -13.23
N PRO A 217 -2.61 -19.67 -12.19
CA PRO A 217 -2.87 -20.35 -10.93
C PRO A 217 -3.86 -19.54 -10.08
N GLU A 218 -4.77 -20.23 -9.41
CA GLU A 218 -5.83 -19.62 -8.57
C GLU A 218 -5.26 -18.72 -7.46
N SER A 219 -4.13 -19.14 -6.88
CA SER A 219 -3.38 -18.40 -5.84
C SER A 219 -2.87 -17.03 -6.31
N LEU A 220 -2.63 -16.86 -7.62
CA LEU A 220 -2.12 -15.63 -8.24
C LEU A 220 -3.16 -14.94 -9.12
N LYS A 221 -4.45 -15.26 -8.99
CA LYS A 221 -5.50 -14.65 -9.83
C LYS A 221 -5.56 -13.12 -9.75
N TYR A 222 -5.20 -12.55 -8.60
CA TYR A 222 -5.14 -11.10 -8.38
C TYR A 222 -3.76 -10.48 -8.63
N LEU A 223 -2.74 -11.29 -8.96
CA LEU A 223 -1.40 -10.78 -9.23
C LEU A 223 -1.37 -9.75 -10.38
N PRO A 224 -2.06 -9.96 -11.52
CA PRO A 224 -2.11 -8.95 -12.58
C PRO A 224 -2.79 -7.64 -12.14
N LEU A 225 -3.85 -7.73 -11.34
CA LEU A 225 -4.60 -6.57 -10.83
C LEU A 225 -3.71 -5.70 -9.93
N TYR A 226 -3.08 -6.30 -8.92
CA TYR A 226 -2.16 -5.57 -8.05
C TYR A 226 -0.89 -5.12 -8.77
N GLY A 227 -0.45 -5.84 -9.81
CA GLY A 227 0.63 -5.41 -10.70
C GLY A 227 0.29 -4.12 -11.43
N LEU A 228 -0.92 -4.02 -11.98
CA LEU A 228 -1.44 -2.79 -12.61
C LEU A 228 -1.55 -1.65 -11.60
N ALA A 229 -2.14 -1.94 -10.44
CA ALA A 229 -2.28 -0.99 -9.34
C ALA A 229 -0.93 -0.40 -8.90
N LEU A 230 0.10 -1.25 -8.76
CA LEU A 230 1.46 -0.83 -8.48
C LEU A 230 2.00 0.10 -9.59
N CYS A 231 1.83 -0.27 -10.86
CA CYS A 231 2.25 0.56 -11.99
C CYS A 231 1.55 1.92 -12.05
N LYS A 232 0.30 2.01 -11.57
CA LYS A 232 -0.50 3.25 -11.49
C LYS A 232 -0.32 4.05 -10.19
N SER A 233 0.37 3.48 -9.20
CA SER A 233 0.60 4.14 -7.91
C SER A 233 1.34 5.46 -8.05
N THR A 234 1.15 6.37 -7.09
CA THR A 234 1.82 7.70 -7.06
C THR A 234 3.34 7.60 -7.21
N ALA A 235 3.96 6.55 -6.67
CA ALA A 235 5.40 6.32 -6.78
C ALA A 235 5.84 6.04 -8.23
N LEU A 236 5.06 5.30 -9.01
CA LEU A 236 5.47 4.77 -10.32
C LEU A 236 4.75 5.39 -11.54
N ARG A 237 3.63 6.09 -11.36
CA ARG A 237 2.87 6.68 -12.49
C ARG A 237 3.67 7.73 -13.25
N GLY A 238 3.59 7.73 -14.58
CA GLY A 238 4.56 8.41 -15.45
C GLY A 238 4.23 9.83 -15.91
N SER A 239 3.01 10.35 -15.75
CA SER A 239 2.70 11.69 -16.25
C SER A 239 3.17 12.77 -15.26
N TYR A 240 3.94 13.74 -15.77
CA TYR A 240 4.51 14.86 -15.00
C TYR A 240 3.43 15.77 -14.40
N ALA A 241 2.21 15.75 -14.95
CA ALA A 241 1.09 16.54 -14.44
C ALA A 241 0.39 15.87 -13.23
N ASP A 242 0.75 14.63 -12.88
CA ASP A 242 -0.07 13.84 -11.95
C ASP A 242 0.39 13.93 -10.50
N ALA A 243 1.70 14.09 -10.23
CA ALA A 243 2.25 14.18 -8.87
C ALA A 243 3.58 14.94 -8.87
N SER A 244 3.79 15.76 -7.85
CA SER A 244 5.07 16.42 -7.61
C SER A 244 6.19 15.41 -7.27
N LEU A 245 7.44 15.81 -7.46
CA LEU A 245 8.61 14.98 -7.15
C LEU A 245 8.64 14.58 -5.67
N ASP A 246 8.22 15.47 -4.78
CA ASP A 246 8.17 15.22 -3.34
C ASP A 246 7.07 14.24 -2.95
N GLU A 247 5.86 14.38 -3.51
CA GLU A 247 4.77 13.42 -3.29
C GLU A 247 5.15 12.02 -3.75
N ARG A 248 5.79 11.92 -4.92
CA ARG A 248 6.29 10.66 -5.46
C ARG A 248 7.31 10.01 -4.54
N SER A 249 8.27 10.79 -4.08
CA SER A 249 9.33 10.33 -3.20
C SER A 249 8.75 9.86 -1.85
N ALA A 250 7.87 10.67 -1.26
CA ALA A 250 7.18 10.34 0.00
C ALA A 250 6.35 9.04 -0.13
N ALA A 251 5.61 8.87 -1.23
CA ALA A 251 4.86 7.65 -1.51
C ALA A 251 5.80 6.44 -1.62
N GLY A 252 6.92 6.56 -2.34
CA GLY A 252 7.93 5.51 -2.46
C GLY A 252 8.50 5.10 -1.10
N PHE A 253 8.94 6.06 -0.28
CA PHE A 253 9.45 5.77 1.06
C PHE A 253 8.42 5.09 1.97
N THR A 254 7.15 5.51 1.87
CA THR A 254 6.05 4.88 2.63
C THR A 254 5.86 3.43 2.18
N MET A 255 5.74 3.20 0.87
CA MET A 255 5.54 1.85 0.30
C MET A 255 6.69 0.88 0.59
N MET A 256 7.93 1.37 0.77
CA MET A 256 9.08 0.56 1.18
C MET A 256 8.94 -0.03 2.59
N ALA A 257 8.17 0.62 3.46
CA ALA A 257 8.02 0.25 4.86
C ALA A 257 6.71 -0.50 5.16
N LEU A 258 5.71 -0.45 4.28
CA LEU A 258 4.38 -0.96 4.61
C LEU A 258 4.33 -2.49 4.76
N PRO A 259 3.57 -3.00 5.76
CA PRO A 259 3.13 -4.38 5.84
C PRO A 259 2.22 -4.74 4.67
N VAL A 260 2.21 -6.03 4.31
CA VAL A 260 1.47 -6.57 3.15
C VAL A 260 0.02 -6.09 3.11
N LYS A 261 -0.73 -6.27 4.21
CA LYS A 261 -2.15 -5.87 4.28
C LYS A 261 -2.38 -4.39 3.95
N LYS A 262 -1.53 -3.49 4.47
CA LYS A 262 -1.65 -2.05 4.25
C LYS A 262 -1.23 -1.66 2.84
N LEU A 263 -0.16 -2.28 2.33
CA LEU A 263 0.28 -2.04 0.96
C LEU A 263 -0.79 -2.46 -0.06
N LEU A 264 -1.42 -3.62 0.14
CA LEU A 264 -2.52 -4.06 -0.73
C LEU A 264 -3.71 -3.10 -0.68
N LYS A 265 -4.07 -2.60 0.53
CA LYS A 265 -5.13 -1.59 0.69
C LYS A 265 -4.77 -0.26 -0.01
N LEU A 266 -3.51 0.17 0.06
CA LEU A 266 -3.05 1.38 -0.62
C LEU A 266 -3.07 1.23 -2.15
N LEU A 267 -2.72 0.04 -2.66
CA LEU A 267 -2.69 -0.24 -4.09
C LEU A 267 -4.10 -0.43 -4.68
N TYR A 268 -4.96 -1.20 -4.01
CA TYR A 268 -6.36 -1.39 -4.40
C TYR A 268 -7.28 -1.01 -3.23
N PRO A 269 -7.61 0.29 -3.10
CA PRO A 269 -8.46 0.84 -2.04
C PRO A 269 -9.88 0.29 -2.02
N ASN A 270 -10.58 0.53 -0.92
CA ASN A 270 -12.00 0.23 -0.83
C ASN A 270 -12.81 1.41 -1.35
N LEU A 271 -13.75 1.15 -2.27
CA LEU A 271 -14.81 2.09 -2.64
C LEU A 271 -16.15 1.58 -2.11
N LEU A 272 -16.83 2.38 -1.30
CA LEU A 272 -18.07 2.01 -0.63
C LEU A 272 -19.15 3.04 -0.97
N ARG A 273 -20.35 2.59 -1.35
CA ARG A 273 -21.53 3.45 -1.41
C ARG A 273 -22.15 3.55 -0.02
N ILE A 274 -22.32 4.76 0.49
CA ILE A 274 -22.69 4.99 1.90
C ILE A 274 -24.02 5.73 2.10
N ASP A 275 -24.60 6.35 1.06
CA ASP A 275 -25.90 7.02 1.15
C ASP A 275 -27.01 6.09 1.64
N GLU A 276 -27.07 4.85 1.13
CA GLU A 276 -28.07 3.87 1.52
C GLU A 276 -28.00 3.49 3.01
N TYR A 277 -26.78 3.39 3.55
CA TYR A 277 -26.56 3.12 4.97
C TYR A 277 -26.99 4.31 5.83
N LEU A 278 -26.65 5.52 5.40
CA LEU A 278 -26.92 6.76 6.13
C LEU A 278 -28.40 7.11 6.20
N LEU A 279 -29.18 6.74 5.18
CA LEU A 279 -30.63 6.96 5.13
C LEU A 279 -31.43 5.97 6.00
N LYS A 280 -30.85 4.85 6.44
CA LYS A 280 -31.55 3.89 7.31
C LYS A 280 -31.83 4.51 8.69
N PRO A 281 -33.09 4.57 9.16
CA PRO A 281 -33.44 5.19 10.45
C PRO A 281 -32.74 4.52 11.64
N SER A 282 -32.74 3.18 11.69
CA SER A 282 -32.13 2.39 12.77
C SER A 282 -30.99 1.52 12.24
N ALA A 283 -29.90 2.15 11.80
CA ALA A 283 -28.74 1.41 11.29
C ALA A 283 -28.00 0.70 12.44
N SER A 284 -27.91 -0.63 12.35
CA SER A 284 -27.23 -1.46 13.35
C SER A 284 -25.72 -1.54 13.10
N ALA A 285 -24.97 -2.08 14.07
CA ALA A 285 -23.56 -2.39 13.90
C ALA A 285 -23.30 -3.42 12.77
N GLN A 286 -24.27 -4.30 12.52
CA GLN A 286 -24.24 -5.29 11.43
C GLN A 286 -24.43 -4.62 10.07
N ASP A 287 -25.30 -3.60 9.97
CA ASP A 287 -25.46 -2.82 8.75
C ASP A 287 -24.15 -2.12 8.37
N ALA A 288 -23.48 -1.51 9.35
CA ALA A 288 -22.18 -0.86 9.12
C ALA A 288 -21.14 -1.86 8.61
N GLU A 289 -21.09 -3.07 9.18
CA GLU A 289 -20.18 -4.13 8.74
C GLU A 289 -20.53 -4.65 7.33
N SER A 290 -21.82 -4.77 7.02
CA SER A 290 -22.31 -5.11 5.68
C SER A 290 -21.85 -4.07 4.65
N THR A 291 -22.04 -2.78 4.94
CA THR A 291 -21.56 -1.68 4.09
C THR A 291 -20.05 -1.72 3.90
N MET A 292 -19.26 -1.98 4.94
CA MET A 292 -17.79 -2.11 4.84
C MET A 292 -17.34 -3.33 4.01
N LYS A 293 -18.17 -4.37 3.92
CA LYS A 293 -17.92 -5.58 3.11
C LYS A 293 -18.39 -5.41 1.65
N ALA A 294 -19.39 -4.58 1.39
CA ALA A 294 -19.94 -4.29 0.08
C ALA A 294 -19.04 -3.35 -0.74
N ARG A 295 -17.85 -3.83 -1.08
CA ARG A 295 -16.85 -3.07 -1.86
C ARG A 295 -17.22 -3.05 -3.33
N LEU A 296 -17.14 -1.87 -3.93
CA LEU A 296 -17.35 -1.66 -5.35
C LEU A 296 -16.01 -1.75 -6.10
N PRO A 297 -16.04 -2.17 -7.38
CA PRO A 297 -14.87 -2.08 -8.25
C PRO A 297 -14.35 -0.65 -8.40
N LEU A 298 -13.06 -0.49 -8.64
CA LEU A 298 -12.40 0.82 -8.75
C LEU A 298 -12.48 1.34 -10.18
N THR A 299 -13.71 1.58 -10.64
CA THR A 299 -14.05 2.11 -11.98
C THR A 299 -15.06 3.25 -11.87
N MET A 300 -15.04 4.18 -12.82
CA MET A 300 -15.99 5.26 -12.99
C MET A 300 -17.43 4.77 -13.10
N ASP A 301 -17.64 3.60 -13.71
CA ASP A 301 -18.97 3.00 -13.85
C ASP A 301 -19.61 2.65 -12.49
N SER A 302 -18.81 2.56 -11.42
CA SER A 302 -19.32 2.34 -10.06
C SER A 302 -19.84 3.62 -9.38
N LEU A 303 -19.54 4.79 -9.94
CA LEU A 303 -19.93 6.10 -9.38
C LEU A 303 -21.21 6.62 -10.06
N ASP A 304 -22.34 6.51 -9.36
CA ASP A 304 -23.60 7.13 -9.76
C ASP A 304 -23.62 8.60 -9.31
N SER A 305 -24.05 9.49 -10.20
CA SER A 305 -24.14 10.93 -9.92
C SER A 305 -25.14 11.28 -8.80
N ARG A 306 -25.99 10.34 -8.39
CA ARG A 306 -26.96 10.48 -7.29
C ARG A 306 -26.45 9.94 -5.95
N GLY A 307 -25.31 9.28 -5.93
CA GLY A 307 -24.79 8.57 -4.76
C GLY A 307 -23.81 9.39 -3.92
N LEU A 308 -23.52 8.87 -2.73
CA LEU A 308 -22.45 9.34 -1.85
C LEU A 308 -21.49 8.18 -1.60
N TYR A 309 -20.22 8.40 -1.86
CA TYR A 309 -19.22 7.34 -1.83
C TYR A 309 -18.10 7.66 -0.85
N LEU A 310 -17.62 6.63 -0.16
CA LEU A 310 -16.42 6.66 0.66
C LEU A 310 -15.34 5.83 -0.03
N PHE A 311 -14.25 6.48 -0.39
CA PHE A 311 -13.01 5.84 -0.82
C PHE A 311 -12.01 5.82 0.34
N ASP A 312 -11.41 4.65 0.59
CA ASP A 312 -10.51 4.39 1.72
C ASP A 312 -9.27 3.60 1.27
N ASP A 313 -8.12 4.28 1.23
CA ASP A 313 -6.82 3.71 0.84
C ASP A 313 -5.90 3.37 2.03
N GLY A 314 -6.36 3.54 3.28
CA GLY A 314 -5.52 3.36 4.46
C GLY A 314 -4.86 4.64 5.00
N PHE A 315 -4.83 5.72 4.22
CA PHE A 315 -4.15 6.98 4.56
C PHE A 315 -5.06 8.21 4.44
N ARG A 316 -6.08 8.12 3.61
CA ARG A 316 -7.07 9.16 3.41
C ARG A 316 -8.44 8.53 3.19
N PHE A 317 -9.45 9.30 3.59
CA PHE A 317 -10.81 9.11 3.17
C PHE A 317 -11.14 10.15 2.11
N ILE A 318 -11.75 9.73 1.01
CA ILE A 318 -12.37 10.67 0.07
C ILE A 318 -13.88 10.43 0.13
N LEU A 319 -14.61 11.42 0.62
CA LEU A 319 -16.06 11.48 0.55
C LEU A 319 -16.44 12.18 -0.75
N TRP A 320 -16.92 11.41 -1.72
CA TRP A 320 -17.31 11.89 -3.04
C TRP A 320 -18.82 12.07 -3.12
N PHE A 321 -19.23 13.31 -3.42
CA PHE A 321 -20.62 13.73 -3.51
C PHE A 321 -21.01 13.83 -4.99
N GLY A 322 -21.94 12.97 -5.42
CA GLY A 322 -22.48 13.04 -6.77
C GLY A 322 -23.19 14.36 -7.05
N ARG A 323 -23.13 14.85 -8.28
CA ARG A 323 -23.70 16.13 -8.70
C ARG A 323 -25.23 16.19 -8.56
N MET A 324 -25.88 15.04 -8.65
CA MET A 324 -27.33 14.85 -8.50
C MET A 324 -27.71 14.26 -7.13
N LEU A 325 -26.78 14.21 -6.17
CA LEU A 325 -27.08 13.79 -4.80
C LEU A 325 -28.11 14.75 -4.18
N SER A 326 -29.07 14.20 -3.42
CA SER A 326 -30.08 15.02 -2.75
C SER A 326 -29.43 16.12 -1.90
N PRO A 327 -29.83 17.40 -2.07
CA PRO A 327 -29.33 18.50 -1.25
C PRO A 327 -29.57 18.26 0.25
N GLU A 328 -30.64 17.56 0.61
CA GLU A 328 -30.97 17.23 2.00
C GLU A 328 -29.91 16.35 2.66
N ILE A 329 -29.39 15.34 1.95
CA ILE A 329 -28.31 14.47 2.45
C ILE A 329 -27.06 15.32 2.71
N SER A 330 -26.72 16.16 1.75
CA SER A 330 -25.52 16.97 1.83
C SER A 330 -25.61 18.06 2.90
N GLN A 331 -26.78 18.69 3.08
CA GLN A 331 -27.05 19.64 4.17
C GLN A 331 -27.05 18.95 5.53
N ASN A 332 -27.60 17.75 5.66
CA ASN A 332 -27.53 16.99 6.90
C ASN A 332 -26.09 16.63 7.28
N LEU A 333 -25.22 16.32 6.30
CA LEU A 333 -23.82 15.99 6.54
C LEU A 333 -22.93 17.22 6.77
N LEU A 334 -23.12 18.28 5.98
CA LEU A 334 -22.23 19.43 5.89
C LEU A 334 -22.82 20.73 6.45
N GLY A 335 -24.05 20.75 6.95
CA GLY A 335 -24.69 21.93 7.50
C GLY A 335 -24.56 23.18 6.61
N HIS A 336 -24.13 24.30 7.22
CA HIS A 336 -23.89 25.57 6.52
C HIS A 336 -22.73 25.51 5.51
N ASP A 337 -21.82 24.54 5.64
CA ASP A 337 -20.69 24.38 4.71
C ASP A 337 -21.09 23.63 3.43
N PHE A 338 -22.35 23.18 3.31
CA PHE A 338 -22.84 22.52 2.11
C PHE A 338 -22.65 23.35 0.83
N ALA A 339 -22.69 24.67 0.91
CA ALA A 339 -22.45 25.57 -0.23
C ALA A 339 -21.01 26.08 -0.30
N ALA A 340 -20.18 25.80 0.70
CA ALA A 340 -18.81 26.31 0.78
C ALA A 340 -17.89 25.62 -0.24
N ASP A 341 -16.71 26.23 -0.41
CA ASP A 341 -15.55 25.57 -0.99
C ASP A 341 -15.09 24.45 -0.06
N LEU A 342 -15.36 23.20 -0.46
CA LEU A 342 -15.03 22.00 0.30
C LEU A 342 -13.53 21.85 0.55
N SER A 343 -12.69 22.69 -0.06
CA SER A 343 -11.25 22.65 0.17
C SER A 343 -10.79 23.14 1.51
N ARG A 344 -11.64 23.95 2.13
CA ARG A 344 -11.38 24.57 3.42
C ARG A 344 -12.17 23.92 4.55
N VAL A 345 -13.05 22.97 4.21
CA VAL A 345 -13.94 22.32 5.15
C VAL A 345 -13.24 21.11 5.76
N ALA A 346 -12.88 21.21 7.04
CA ALA A 346 -12.49 20.06 7.83
C ALA A 346 -13.76 19.29 8.22
N PHE A 347 -13.87 18.03 7.80
CA PHE A 347 -15.02 17.22 8.18
C PHE A 347 -15.01 16.95 9.70
N SER A 348 -16.09 17.32 10.37
CA SER A 348 -16.33 17.09 11.78
C SER A 348 -17.77 16.65 12.00
N GLU A 349 -18.00 15.99 13.14
CA GLU A 349 -19.35 15.67 13.60
C GLU A 349 -20.19 16.95 13.73
N ARG A 350 -21.45 16.86 13.32
CA ARG A 350 -22.45 17.94 13.41
C ARG A 350 -23.71 17.45 14.11
N ASP A 351 -24.59 18.38 14.45
CA ASP A 351 -25.89 18.15 15.10
C ASP A 351 -26.94 17.52 14.15
N SER A 352 -26.56 16.48 13.42
CA SER A 352 -27.46 15.65 12.63
C SER A 352 -27.21 14.18 12.91
N GLU A 353 -28.26 13.37 12.86
CA GLU A 353 -28.13 11.92 13.03
C GLU A 353 -27.26 11.31 11.92
N MET A 354 -27.39 11.82 10.69
CA MET A 354 -26.63 11.36 9.54
C MET A 354 -25.13 11.64 9.69
N SER A 355 -24.76 12.83 10.16
CA SER A 355 -23.36 13.19 10.41
C SER A 355 -22.76 12.31 11.51
N ARG A 356 -23.48 12.08 12.61
CA ARG A 356 -23.08 11.17 13.68
C ARG A 356 -22.87 9.74 13.19
N LYS A 357 -23.79 9.21 12.36
CA LYS A 357 -23.66 7.89 11.73
C LYS A 357 -22.42 7.78 10.86
N LEU A 358 -22.15 8.80 10.03
CA LEU A 358 -20.95 8.84 9.20
C LEU A 358 -19.67 8.90 10.05
N CYS A 359 -19.64 9.77 11.07
CA CYS A 359 -18.48 9.88 11.98
C CYS A 359 -18.19 8.56 12.70
N ALA A 360 -19.22 7.88 13.21
CA ALA A 360 -19.10 6.57 13.83
C ALA A 360 -18.56 5.51 12.85
N LEU A 361 -19.01 5.51 11.60
CA LEU A 361 -18.49 4.62 10.56
C LEU A 361 -17.00 4.88 10.27
N LEU A 362 -16.62 6.15 10.08
CA LEU A 362 -15.22 6.54 9.84
C LEU A 362 -14.32 6.20 11.03
N GLN A 363 -14.82 6.41 12.26
CA GLN A 363 -14.10 6.05 13.48
C GLN A 363 -13.90 4.54 13.58
N LYS A 364 -14.94 3.73 13.33
CA LYS A 364 -14.84 2.27 13.30
C LYS A 364 -13.78 1.78 12.30
N ILE A 365 -13.69 2.42 11.12
CA ILE A 365 -12.64 2.10 10.14
C ILE A 365 -11.25 2.46 10.68
N ARG A 366 -11.08 3.63 11.30
CA ARG A 366 -9.79 4.05 11.90
C ARG A 366 -9.35 3.16 13.06
N GLU A 367 -10.28 2.71 13.90
CA GLU A 367 -10.01 1.80 15.02
C GLU A 367 -9.51 0.43 14.56
N SER A 368 -9.89 0.00 13.33
CA SER A 368 -9.42 -1.26 12.77
C SER A 368 -7.92 -1.26 12.41
N ASP A 369 -7.31 -0.09 12.20
CA ASP A 369 -5.88 0.08 11.95
C ASP A 369 -5.42 1.50 12.39
N PRO A 370 -4.91 1.65 13.62
CA PRO A 370 -4.54 2.95 14.18
C PRO A 370 -3.17 3.45 13.69
N SER A 371 -2.49 2.72 12.81
CA SER A 371 -1.09 3.00 12.47
C SER A 371 -0.92 4.28 11.65
N TYR A 372 -1.95 4.67 10.91
CA TYR A 372 -1.98 5.88 10.10
C TYR A 372 -3.32 6.59 10.26
N TYR A 373 -3.29 7.92 10.24
CA TYR A 373 -4.51 8.70 10.32
C TYR A 373 -5.10 8.95 8.94
N HIS A 374 -6.34 8.49 8.75
CA HIS A 374 -7.07 8.69 7.50
C HIS A 374 -7.59 10.13 7.42
N LEU A 375 -6.87 11.00 6.71
CA LEU A 375 -7.30 12.38 6.49
C LEU A 375 -8.54 12.41 5.59
N CYS A 376 -9.59 13.11 6.01
CA CYS A 376 -10.83 13.17 5.25
C CYS A 376 -10.82 14.33 4.25
N HIS A 377 -11.06 14.01 2.98
CA HIS A 377 -11.21 14.94 1.88
C HIS A 377 -12.65 14.89 1.39
N LEU A 378 -13.26 16.07 1.26
CA LEU A 378 -14.59 16.23 0.69
C LEU A 378 -14.46 16.66 -0.76
N VAL A 379 -15.16 15.99 -1.68
CA VAL A 379 -15.03 16.19 -3.13
C VAL A 379 -16.41 16.17 -3.78
N ARG A 380 -16.76 17.20 -4.55
CA ARG A 380 -17.96 17.17 -5.42
C ARG A 380 -17.62 16.66 -6.81
N GLN A 381 -18.57 15.98 -7.44
CA GLN A 381 -18.48 15.62 -8.84
C GLN A 381 -18.36 16.88 -9.72
N GLY A 382 -17.36 16.91 -10.60
CA GLY A 382 -17.01 18.05 -11.45
C GLY A 382 -16.06 19.07 -10.81
N GLU A 383 -15.67 18.92 -9.54
CA GLU A 383 -14.77 19.85 -8.84
C GLU A 383 -13.30 19.57 -9.21
N GLN A 384 -12.80 20.18 -10.28
CA GLN A 384 -11.40 20.06 -10.68
C GLN A 384 -10.51 21.08 -9.94
N PRO A 385 -9.27 20.70 -9.55
CA PRO A 385 -8.58 19.44 -9.80
C PRO A 385 -8.81 18.36 -8.73
N ARG A 386 -9.73 18.57 -7.78
CA ARG A 386 -9.84 17.72 -6.57
C ARG A 386 -10.47 16.36 -6.86
N GLU A 387 -11.47 16.34 -7.73
CA GLU A 387 -12.04 15.10 -8.22
C GLU A 387 -10.99 14.23 -8.90
N ALA A 388 -10.05 14.84 -9.65
CA ALA A 388 -8.98 14.10 -10.31
C ALA A 388 -8.18 13.20 -9.34
N ILE A 389 -8.06 13.56 -8.06
CA ILE A 389 -7.40 12.73 -7.05
C ILE A 389 -8.09 11.36 -6.90
N LEU A 390 -9.42 11.35 -6.86
CA LEU A 390 -10.22 10.12 -6.81
C LEU A 390 -10.14 9.40 -8.15
N ILE A 391 -10.39 10.11 -9.26
CA ILE A 391 -10.41 9.53 -10.61
C ILE A 391 -9.10 8.80 -10.89
N MET A 392 -7.96 9.45 -10.65
CA MET A 392 -6.62 8.87 -10.83
C MET A 392 -6.35 7.65 -9.94
N SER A 393 -7.18 7.41 -8.92
CA SER A 393 -7.10 6.24 -8.03
C SER A 393 -8.06 5.11 -8.43
N LEU A 394 -8.89 5.29 -9.47
CA LEU A 394 -9.74 4.26 -10.05
C LEU A 394 -8.92 3.36 -10.97
N VAL A 395 -8.28 2.37 -10.36
CA VAL A 395 -7.24 1.53 -10.99
C VAL A 395 -7.75 0.77 -12.22
N ASP A 396 -9.03 0.45 -12.29
CA ASP A 396 -9.58 -0.40 -13.35
C ASP A 396 -9.74 0.36 -14.68
N ASP A 397 -9.80 1.70 -14.63
CA ASP A 397 -10.04 2.56 -15.79
C ASP A 397 -8.78 2.97 -16.53
N GLN A 398 -8.95 3.30 -17.81
CA GLN A 398 -7.89 3.91 -18.62
C GLN A 398 -7.77 5.40 -18.28
N ILE A 399 -6.65 5.78 -17.64
CA ILE A 399 -6.43 7.16 -17.18
C ILE A 399 -5.01 7.61 -17.52
N GLY A 400 -4.86 8.86 -17.97
CA GLY A 400 -3.54 9.48 -18.18
C GLY A 400 -2.65 8.74 -19.18
N GLY A 401 -3.23 8.10 -20.19
CA GLY A 401 -2.51 7.29 -21.19
C GLY A 401 -2.05 5.92 -20.69
N THR A 402 -2.42 5.50 -19.48
CA THR A 402 -2.17 4.15 -18.96
C THR A 402 -3.35 3.23 -19.25
N SER A 403 -3.08 1.94 -19.50
CA SER A 403 -4.10 0.94 -19.84
C SER A 403 -5.11 0.72 -18.71
N GLY A 404 -6.39 0.51 -19.06
CA GLY A 404 -7.38 -0.04 -18.15
C GLY A 404 -7.09 -1.51 -17.82
N TYR A 405 -7.81 -2.08 -16.85
CA TYR A 405 -7.57 -3.46 -16.41
C TYR A 405 -7.78 -4.49 -17.53
N VAL A 406 -8.81 -4.31 -18.36
CA VAL A 406 -9.10 -5.22 -19.48
C VAL A 406 -7.97 -5.21 -20.51
N ASP A 407 -7.50 -4.03 -20.91
CA ASP A 407 -6.37 -3.87 -21.83
C ASP A 407 -5.07 -4.44 -21.27
N TRP A 408 -4.83 -4.21 -19.97
CA TRP A 408 -3.68 -4.76 -19.27
C TRP A 408 -3.67 -6.30 -19.29
N ILE A 409 -4.79 -6.93 -18.98
CA ILE A 409 -4.93 -8.40 -19.04
C ILE A 409 -4.72 -8.90 -20.47
N MET A 410 -5.29 -8.25 -21.47
CA MET A 410 -5.07 -8.61 -22.88
C MET A 410 -3.60 -8.49 -23.28
N GLN A 411 -2.91 -7.44 -22.83
CA GLN A 411 -1.49 -7.24 -23.07
C GLN A 411 -0.63 -8.34 -22.41
N ILE A 412 -0.89 -8.66 -21.14
CA ILE A 412 -0.23 -9.75 -20.43
C ILE A 412 -0.48 -11.07 -21.17
N HIS A 413 -1.72 -11.35 -21.57
CA HIS A 413 -2.08 -12.57 -22.29
C HIS A 413 -1.32 -12.72 -23.61
N ARG A 414 -1.24 -11.66 -24.42
CA ARG A 414 -0.46 -11.64 -25.67
C ARG A 414 1.02 -11.92 -25.40
N GLN A 415 1.63 -11.31 -24.39
CA GLN A 415 3.04 -11.53 -24.07
C GLN A 415 3.33 -12.91 -23.49
N VAL A 416 2.37 -13.50 -22.77
CA VAL A 416 2.45 -14.91 -22.34
C VAL A 416 2.41 -15.85 -23.55
N GLN A 417 1.74 -15.46 -24.64
CA GLN A 417 1.69 -16.23 -25.89
C GLN A 417 2.91 -16.04 -26.81
N GLN A 418 3.44 -14.82 -26.93
CA GLN A 418 4.44 -14.46 -27.95
C GLN A 418 5.84 -15.05 -27.76
N ASN A 419 6.22 -15.42 -26.53
CA ASN A 419 7.53 -16.04 -26.27
C ASN A 419 7.35 -17.50 -25.80
N ALA A 420 6.39 -18.20 -26.39
CA ALA A 420 6.20 -19.65 -26.24
C ALA A 420 6.96 -20.41 -27.33
#